data_AF-A0A5J4TQB8-F1
#
_entry.id   AF-A0A5J4TQB8-F1
#
_cell.length_a   1.000
_cell.length_b   1.000
_cell.length_c   1.000
_cell.angle_alpha   90.00
_cell.angle_beta   90.00
_cell.angle_gamma   90.00
#
_symmetry.space_group_name_H-M   'P 1'
#
loop_
_entity.id
_entity.type
_entity.pdbx_description
1 polymer ?
#
loop_
_entity_poly.entity_id
_entity_poly.type
_entity_poly.pdbx_seq_one_letter_code
_entity_poly.pdbx_strand_id
1 'polypeptide(L)'
;RTEKKADTLEAEYNETFTFNFDPAATEERDIKFELWDHDTIGDNDKIGEVKLSLREFLNNREKKTITFKGTDKQQDKDDVGQGVVEVFLEPIGDGEFAEVKPPEDDGIEIKEELPGDESAKTAEVTHPVAEQKE
;
A
#
# COMPACT_ATOMS: atom_id res chain seq x y z
N ARG A 1 -13.67 14.46 -1.36
CA ARG A 1 -12.65 15.51 -1.10
C ARG A 1 -13.02 16.19 0.20
N THR A 2 -12.03 16.65 0.96
CA THR A 2 -12.21 17.38 2.21
C THR A 2 -12.69 18.81 1.99
N GLU A 3 -13.13 19.45 3.08
CA GLU A 3 -13.25 20.89 3.19
C GLU A 3 -11.88 21.57 3.10
N LYS A 4 -11.84 22.81 2.60
CA LYS A 4 -10.60 23.58 2.56
C LYS A 4 -10.31 24.16 3.93
N LYS A 5 -9.06 24.07 4.39
CA LYS A 5 -8.56 24.79 5.55
C LYS A 5 -7.55 25.83 5.07
N ALA A 6 -7.72 27.08 5.50
CA ALA A 6 -6.85 28.19 5.14
C ALA A 6 -5.88 28.49 6.27
N ASP A 7 -4.71 29.04 5.92
CA ASP A 7 -3.72 29.58 6.84
C ASP A 7 -3.31 28.62 7.98
N THR A 8 -3.15 27.33 7.66
CA THR A 8 -2.69 26.33 8.63
C THR A 8 -1.77 25.29 7.99
N LEU A 9 -0.73 24.90 8.72
CA LEU A 9 0.13 23.76 8.40
C LEU A 9 -0.33 22.46 9.08
N GLU A 10 -1.23 22.57 10.06
CA GLU A 10 -1.77 21.47 10.85
C GLU A 10 -3.30 21.50 10.72
N ALA A 11 -3.80 21.00 9.60
CA ALA A 11 -5.23 20.98 9.29
C ALA A 11 -5.92 19.78 9.94
N GLU A 12 -6.91 20.04 10.80
CA GLU A 12 -7.83 19.02 11.29
C GLU A 12 -9.10 19.01 10.45
N TYR A 13 -9.29 17.93 9.68
CA TYR A 13 -10.48 17.76 8.84
C TYR A 13 -11.62 17.09 9.61
N ASN A 14 -11.32 16.01 10.35
CA ASN A 14 -12.32 15.20 11.06
C ASN A 14 -13.49 14.74 10.16
N GLU A 15 -13.20 14.54 8.87
CA GLU A 15 -14.18 14.11 7.87
C GLU A 15 -14.09 12.60 7.65
N THR A 16 -15.26 11.98 7.43
CA THR A 16 -15.37 10.55 7.11
C THR A 16 -15.98 10.40 5.72
N PHE A 17 -15.36 9.58 4.87
CA PHE A 17 -15.85 9.24 3.54
C PHE A 17 -16.19 7.77 3.50
N THR A 18 -17.40 7.45 3.04
CA THR A 18 -17.87 6.06 2.88
C THR A 18 -18.21 5.84 1.41
N PHE A 19 -17.73 4.74 0.86
CA PHE A 19 -18.00 4.33 -0.51
C PHE A 19 -18.23 2.82 -0.56
N ASN A 20 -19.12 2.38 -1.44
CA ASN A 20 -19.33 0.96 -1.69
C ASN A 20 -18.18 0.43 -2.54
N PHE A 21 -17.63 -0.72 -2.14
CA PHE A 21 -16.55 -1.38 -2.85
C PHE A 21 -16.95 -2.81 -3.17
N ASP A 22 -17.05 -3.14 -4.45
CA ASP A 22 -17.29 -4.50 -4.92
C ASP A 22 -15.95 -5.14 -5.31
N PRO A 23 -15.45 -6.13 -4.57
CA PRO A 23 -14.16 -6.75 -4.85
C PRO A 23 -14.16 -7.63 -6.11
N ALA A 24 -15.33 -7.99 -6.65
CA ALA A 24 -15.42 -8.76 -7.89
C ALA A 24 -15.46 -7.86 -9.13
N ALA A 25 -16.10 -6.68 -9.03
CA ALA A 25 -16.26 -5.75 -10.15
C ALA A 25 -15.18 -4.66 -10.24
N THR A 26 -14.52 -4.32 -9.12
CA THR A 26 -13.50 -3.28 -9.10
C THR A 26 -12.13 -3.92 -9.30
N GLU A 27 -11.25 -3.37 -10.13
CA GLU A 27 -9.86 -3.85 -10.27
C GLU A 27 -8.89 -3.10 -9.34
N GLU A 28 -9.14 -1.81 -9.09
CA GLU A 28 -8.28 -0.99 -8.23
C GLU A 28 -8.32 -1.50 -6.78
N ARG A 29 -7.15 -1.61 -6.17
CA ARG A 29 -6.97 -2.18 -4.82
C ARG A 29 -6.27 -1.24 -3.86
N ASP A 30 -6.10 0.01 -4.26
CA ASP A 30 -5.43 1.03 -3.47
C ASP A 30 -6.35 2.22 -3.27
N ILE A 31 -6.30 2.82 -2.09
CA ILE A 31 -6.87 4.14 -1.82
C ILE A 31 -5.78 5.17 -2.12
N LYS A 32 -6.03 6.02 -3.10
CA LYS A 32 -5.15 7.13 -3.43
C LYS A 32 -5.55 8.38 -2.65
N PHE A 33 -4.60 8.92 -1.90
CA PHE A 33 -4.71 10.21 -1.23
C PHE A 33 -3.86 11.24 -1.98
N GLU A 34 -4.40 12.44 -2.15
CA GLU A 34 -3.71 13.56 -2.79
C GLU A 34 -3.70 14.75 -1.84
N LEU A 35 -2.53 15.40 -1.75
CA LEU A 35 -2.35 16.63 -1.00
C LEU A 35 -2.28 17.80 -1.98
N TRP A 36 -3.14 18.79 -1.76
CA TRP A 36 -3.33 19.94 -2.64
C TRP A 36 -3.09 21.23 -1.88
N ASP A 37 -2.36 22.15 -2.49
CA ASP A 37 -2.25 23.54 -2.07
C ASP A 37 -3.30 24.37 -2.82
N HIS A 38 -4.10 25.14 -2.08
CA HIS A 38 -5.22 25.89 -2.63
C HIS A 38 -4.94 27.39 -2.60
N ASP A 39 -4.48 27.92 -3.73
CA ASP A 39 -4.27 29.36 -3.89
C ASP A 39 -5.60 30.10 -4.06
N THR A 40 -5.74 31.23 -3.36
CA THR A 40 -6.92 32.11 -3.51
C THR A 40 -6.94 32.80 -4.87
N ILE A 41 -5.76 32.97 -5.49
CA ILE A 41 -5.57 33.59 -6.81
C ILE A 41 -4.52 32.77 -7.56
N GLY A 42 -4.95 31.99 -8.56
CA GLY A 42 -4.05 31.11 -9.34
C GLY A 42 -4.66 29.73 -9.60
N ASP A 43 -3.85 28.83 -10.17
CA ASP A 43 -4.17 27.42 -10.31
C ASP A 43 -3.84 26.67 -9.02
N ASN A 44 -4.64 25.67 -8.64
CA ASN A 44 -4.33 24.84 -7.48
C ASN A 44 -3.21 23.87 -7.81
N ASP A 45 -2.22 23.78 -6.94
CA ASP A 45 -1.09 22.90 -7.13
C ASP A 45 -1.28 21.61 -6.34
N LYS A 46 -1.24 20.48 -7.05
CA LYS A 46 -1.06 19.19 -6.38
C LYS A 46 0.38 19.13 -5.89
N ILE A 47 0.54 18.99 -4.58
CA ILE A 47 1.86 18.98 -3.96
C ILE A 47 2.34 17.57 -3.64
N GLY A 48 1.44 16.62 -3.38
CA GLY A 48 1.82 15.24 -3.09
C GLY A 48 0.75 14.18 -3.29
N GLU A 49 1.17 12.93 -3.28
CA GLU A 49 0.34 11.73 -3.40
C GLU A 49 0.87 10.59 -2.53
N VAL A 50 -0.04 9.76 -2.03
CA VAL A 50 0.27 8.45 -1.45
C VAL A 50 -0.83 7.45 -1.78
N LYS A 51 -0.46 6.19 -1.99
CA LYS A 51 -1.39 5.08 -2.22
C LYS A 51 -1.28 4.10 -1.07
N LEU A 52 -2.41 3.72 -0.48
CA LEU A 52 -2.49 2.71 0.56
C LEU A 52 -3.24 1.51 0.04
N SER A 53 -2.70 0.30 0.23
CA SER A 53 -3.39 -0.88 -0.29
C SER A 53 -4.55 -1.26 0.62
N LEU A 54 -5.72 -1.56 0.04
CA LEU A 54 -6.89 -2.01 0.79
C LEU A 54 -6.58 -3.27 1.62
N ARG A 55 -5.63 -4.09 1.16
CA ARG A 55 -5.16 -5.27 1.88
C ARG A 55 -4.59 -4.97 3.26
N GLU A 56 -3.99 -3.79 3.43
CA GLU A 56 -3.40 -3.37 4.71
C GLU A 56 -4.46 -3.14 5.81
N PHE A 57 -5.72 -2.98 5.42
CA PHE A 57 -6.84 -2.67 6.31
C PHE A 57 -7.86 -3.81 6.40
N LEU A 58 -7.58 -4.96 5.77
CA LEU A 58 -8.40 -6.16 5.93
C LEU A 58 -8.30 -6.62 7.39
N ASN A 59 -9.44 -6.66 8.09
CA ASN A 59 -9.55 -7.05 9.50
C ASN A 59 -8.80 -6.15 10.50
N ASN A 60 -8.34 -4.97 10.07
CA ASN A 60 -7.66 -4.02 10.94
C ASN A 60 -8.30 -2.64 10.85
N ARG A 61 -8.65 -2.07 12.01
CA ARG A 61 -9.10 -0.68 12.16
C ARG A 61 -8.04 0.06 12.95
N GLU A 62 -7.08 0.64 12.24
CA GLU A 62 -5.98 1.37 12.85
C GLU A 62 -5.77 2.74 12.19
N LYS A 63 -5.37 3.70 13.01
CA LYS A 63 -4.89 5.01 12.55
C LYS A 63 -3.49 4.87 11.98
N LYS A 64 -3.32 5.20 10.71
CA LYS A 64 -2.05 5.17 10.01
C LYS A 64 -1.56 6.58 9.75
N THR A 65 -0.28 6.83 10.03
CA THR A 65 0.40 8.03 9.53
C THR A 65 0.88 7.76 8.12
N ILE A 66 0.54 8.64 7.20
CA ILE A 66 0.92 8.57 5.80
C ILE A 66 1.83 9.75 5.46
N THR A 67 2.88 9.48 4.70
CA THR A 67 3.78 10.51 4.17
C THR A 67 3.47 10.68 2.69
N PHE A 68 3.20 11.90 2.29
CA PHE A 68 2.96 12.24 0.89
C PHE A 68 4.29 12.40 0.17
N LYS A 69 4.45 11.68 -0.93
CA LYS A 69 5.56 11.92 -1.85
C LYS A 69 5.20 13.07 -2.76
N GLY A 70 6.17 13.93 -3.05
CA GLY A 70 5.96 15.10 -3.88
C GLY A 70 5.57 14.72 -5.31
N THR A 71 4.66 15.50 -5.90
CA THR A 71 4.27 15.37 -7.31
C THR A 71 4.54 16.66 -8.07
N ASP A 72 4.47 16.59 -9.39
CA ASP A 72 4.56 17.76 -10.27
C ASP A 72 5.82 18.60 -9.98
N LYS A 73 5.64 19.81 -9.45
CA LYS A 73 6.72 20.75 -9.09
C LYS A 73 7.61 20.25 -7.93
N GLN A 74 7.20 19.20 -7.22
CA GLN A 74 7.88 18.65 -6.04
C GLN A 74 8.31 17.18 -6.22
N GLN A 75 8.35 16.64 -7.45
CA GLN A 75 8.61 15.22 -7.73
C GLN A 75 9.87 14.62 -7.09
N ASP A 76 10.89 15.44 -6.81
CA ASP A 76 12.16 15.01 -6.22
C ASP A 76 12.14 14.95 -4.68
N LYS A 77 10.97 15.19 -4.05
CA LYS A 77 10.80 15.18 -2.59
C LYS A 77 10.07 13.92 -2.13
N ASP A 78 10.71 13.15 -1.27
CA ASP A 78 10.08 11.98 -0.64
C ASP A 78 9.11 12.34 0.50
N ASP A 79 9.17 13.57 1.01
CA ASP A 79 8.27 14.08 2.05
C ASP A 79 7.88 15.53 1.73
N VAL A 80 6.60 15.73 1.42
CA VAL A 80 5.99 17.06 1.24
C VAL A 80 4.89 17.34 2.27
N GLY A 81 4.72 16.45 3.25
CA GLY A 81 3.66 16.52 4.22
C GLY A 81 3.27 15.15 4.75
N GLN A 82 2.65 15.16 5.92
CA GLN A 82 2.16 13.96 6.59
C GLN A 82 0.68 14.13 6.94
N GLY A 83 -0.05 13.04 6.94
CA GLY A 83 -1.45 12.98 7.36
C GLY A 83 -1.69 11.78 8.26
N VAL A 84 -2.73 11.86 9.09
CA VAL A 84 -3.22 10.71 9.84
C VAL A 84 -4.57 10.32 9.28
N VAL A 85 -4.70 9.06 8.87
CA VAL A 85 -5.94 8.50 8.32
C VAL A 85 -6.34 7.27 9.10
N GLU A 86 -7.64 7.05 9.24
CA GLU A 86 -8.20 5.79 9.75
C GLU A 86 -9.00 5.17 8.61
N VAL A 87 -8.65 3.95 8.22
CA VAL A 87 -9.34 3.20 7.17
C VAL A 87 -9.83 1.89 7.77
N PHE A 88 -11.08 1.55 7.49
CA PHE A 88 -11.67 0.27 7.89
C PHE A 88 -12.64 -0.19 6.80
N LEU A 89 -12.72 -1.50 6.61
CA LEU A 89 -13.59 -2.15 5.64
C LEU A 89 -14.73 -2.83 6.39
N GLU A 90 -15.97 -2.42 6.12
CA GLU A 90 -17.16 -3.06 6.66
C GLU A 90 -17.80 -3.95 5.58
N PRO A 91 -18.05 -5.24 5.84
CA PRO A 91 -18.73 -6.11 4.89
C PRO A 91 -20.20 -5.67 4.78
N ILE A 92 -20.66 -5.41 3.56
CA ILE A 92 -22.05 -5.03 3.30
C ILE A 92 -22.83 -6.32 2.97
N GLY A 93 -23.40 -6.96 4.00
CA GLY A 93 -24.24 -8.17 3.89
C GLY A 93 -23.74 -9.37 4.70
N ASP A 94 -24.44 -10.51 4.60
CA ASP A 94 -24.05 -11.82 5.16
C ASP A 94 -22.84 -12.47 4.46
N GLY A 95 -22.16 -11.73 3.59
CA GLY A 95 -20.87 -12.12 3.03
C GLY A 95 -19.81 -12.12 4.12
N GLU A 96 -19.67 -13.25 4.80
CA GLU A 96 -18.42 -13.66 5.45
C GLU A 96 -17.29 -13.30 4.48
N PHE A 97 -16.33 -12.48 4.92
CA PHE A 97 -15.05 -12.41 4.23
C PHE A 97 -14.60 -13.85 4.11
N ALA A 98 -14.64 -14.44 2.91
CA ALA A 98 -14.06 -15.76 2.70
C ALA A 98 -12.66 -15.63 3.25
N GLU A 99 -12.37 -16.35 4.34
CA GLU A 99 -11.04 -16.39 4.91
C GLU A 99 -10.13 -16.70 3.73
N VAL A 100 -9.36 -15.71 3.30
CA VAL A 100 -8.33 -15.94 2.29
C VAL A 100 -7.35 -16.82 3.06
N LYS A 101 -7.54 -18.14 2.95
CA LYS A 101 -6.58 -19.09 3.48
C LYS A 101 -5.24 -18.61 2.96
N PRO A 102 -4.26 -18.34 3.83
CA PRO A 102 -2.90 -18.10 3.35
C PRO A 102 -2.60 -19.23 2.36
N PRO A 103 -1.94 -18.94 1.21
CA PRO A 103 -1.60 -19.99 0.27
C PRO A 103 -1.01 -21.13 1.09
N GLU A 104 -1.67 -22.28 1.05
CA GLU A 104 -1.23 -23.46 1.78
C GLU A 104 0.20 -23.69 1.30
N ASP A 105 1.13 -23.47 2.22
CA ASP A 105 2.56 -23.63 2.02
C ASP A 105 2.74 -25.09 1.57
N ASP A 106 2.85 -25.31 0.25
CA ASP A 106 3.26 -26.58 -0.33
C ASP A 106 4.69 -26.79 0.16
N GLY A 107 4.77 -27.56 1.24
CA GLY A 107 5.77 -27.39 2.28
C GLY A 107 7.21 -27.34 1.78
N ILE A 108 7.92 -26.30 2.23
CA ILE A 108 9.38 -26.36 2.37
C ILE A 108 9.69 -26.23 3.85
N GLU A 109 9.95 -27.39 4.46
CA GLU A 109 10.38 -27.56 5.85
C GLU A 109 11.76 -26.88 6.03
N ILE A 110 11.77 -25.60 6.40
CA ILE A 110 12.96 -24.91 6.90
C ILE A 110 13.21 -25.33 8.34
N LYS A 111 14.13 -26.28 8.52
CA LYS A 111 14.70 -26.63 9.82
C LYS A 111 15.70 -25.54 10.19
N GLU A 112 15.37 -24.75 11.21
CA GLU A 112 16.36 -23.89 11.87
C GLU A 112 17.38 -24.76 12.62
N GLU A 113 18.60 -24.86 12.10
CA GLU A 113 19.77 -25.27 12.88
C GLU A 113 20.92 -24.32 12.60
N LEU A 114 21.32 -23.56 13.61
CA LEU A 114 22.65 -22.94 13.74
C LEU A 114 23.06 -23.01 15.22
N PRO A 115 24.36 -23.02 15.59
CA PRO A 115 25.57 -23.01 14.76
C PRO A 115 26.57 -24.14 15.12
N GLY A 116 27.48 -24.49 14.21
CA GLY A 116 28.64 -25.29 14.59
C GLY A 116 29.42 -25.93 13.44
N ASP A 117 30.54 -25.29 13.11
CA ASP A 117 31.80 -25.92 12.74
C ASP A 117 32.05 -26.46 11.31
N GLU A 118 33.06 -25.82 10.71
CA GLU A 118 34.08 -26.30 9.77
C GLU A 118 33.75 -27.02 8.44
N SER A 119 34.53 -26.56 7.44
CA SER A 119 35.03 -27.31 6.29
C SER A 119 34.16 -27.47 5.04
N ALA A 120 34.32 -26.47 4.16
CA ALA A 120 34.87 -26.64 2.82
C ALA A 120 34.05 -27.37 1.72
N LYS A 121 33.99 -26.66 0.57
CA LYS A 121 34.19 -27.09 -0.83
C LYS A 121 32.98 -26.99 -1.78
N THR A 122 33.26 -26.18 -2.80
CA THR A 122 32.95 -26.35 -4.24
C THR A 122 31.50 -26.25 -4.71
N ALA A 123 31.21 -25.10 -5.31
CA ALA A 123 30.20 -24.95 -6.35
C ALA A 123 30.69 -25.60 -7.65
N GLU A 124 29.85 -26.39 -8.32
CA GLU A 124 29.89 -26.55 -9.78
C GLU A 124 28.64 -27.27 -10.34
N VAL A 125 28.28 -26.86 -11.58
CA VAL A 125 27.69 -27.64 -12.68
C VAL A 125 26.16 -27.89 -12.70
N THR A 126 25.42 -27.83 -13.82
CA THR A 126 25.48 -27.09 -15.10
C THR A 126 24.07 -27.03 -15.69
N HIS A 127 23.85 -26.13 -16.66
CA HIS A 127 22.61 -26.03 -17.45
C HIS A 127 22.33 -27.28 -18.31
N PRO A 128 21.07 -27.72 -18.46
CA PRO A 128 20.65 -28.49 -19.61
C PRO A 128 20.05 -27.58 -20.70
N VAL A 129 20.58 -27.74 -21.91
CA VAL A 129 20.11 -27.20 -23.19
C VAL A 129 18.77 -27.84 -23.59
N ALA A 130 17.85 -27.06 -24.17
CA ALA A 130 16.69 -27.57 -24.88
C ALA A 130 16.76 -27.15 -26.35
N GLU A 131 16.99 -28.15 -27.19
CA GLU A 131 16.95 -28.12 -28.65
C GLU A 131 15.49 -28.11 -29.13
N GLN A 132 15.18 -27.35 -30.19
CA GLN A 132 13.93 -27.45 -30.94
C GLN A 132 14.29 -27.76 -32.41
N LYS A 133 13.65 -28.82 -32.90
CA LYS A 133 13.72 -29.43 -34.25
C LYS A 133 12.26 -29.35 -34.75
N GLU A 134 11.87 -29.03 -35.99
CA GLU A 134 12.46 -28.99 -37.33
C GLU A 134 12.10 -27.68 -38.06
#